data_AF-A0A175WC38-F1
#
_entry.id   AF-A0A175WC38-F1
#
_cell.length_a   1.000
_cell.length_b   1.000
_cell.length_c   1.000
_cell.angle_alpha   90.00
_cell.angle_beta   90.00
_cell.angle_gamma   90.00
#
_symmetry.space_group_name_H-M   'P 1'
#
loop_
_entity.id
_entity.type
_entity.pdbx_description
1 polymer ?
#
loop_
_entity_poly.entity_id
_entity_poly.type
_entity_poly.pdbx_seq_one_letter_code
_entity_poly.pdbx_strand_id
1 'polypeptide(L)'
;MLSRLAQQRAGAQAALLRRKILSTARGTGSALTARPQQQQFVQRRALVSAPKPGDGPLTERRPDRELPSIESTTFRWSRTLPTFAALIALASVAIFNYQKLSSPIVSATLYALRTSDKGRAHLGDEIYFAQQIPWISGEMNQLRGRINISFRVKGTRAGGVMRFASYRPTARGMFETTEWSLTTDDGKVIDLLEDGDPFKGVVGGVDLDEDDGEATTRGFRQVKK
;
A
#
# COMPACT_ATOMS: atom_id res chain seq x y z
N MET A 1 -42.62 23.73 23.54
CA MET A 1 -43.23 22.38 23.48
C MET A 1 -42.28 21.47 22.73
N LEU A 2 -42.03 20.26 23.26
CA LEU A 2 -41.29 19.12 22.66
C LEU A 2 -39.75 19.26 22.61
N SER A 3 -39.01 18.88 23.66
CA SER A 3 -38.57 17.51 24.07
C SER A 3 -37.32 17.04 23.30
N ARG A 4 -36.12 17.20 23.88
CA ARG A 4 -35.43 16.20 24.72
C ARG A 4 -35.09 14.91 23.97
N LEU A 5 -33.84 14.76 23.55
CA LEU A 5 -33.12 13.47 23.35
C LEU A 5 -31.62 13.75 23.15
N ALA A 6 -31.02 14.35 24.18
CA ALA A 6 -29.58 14.35 24.43
C ALA A 6 -29.40 13.77 25.84
N GLN A 7 -28.30 13.05 26.07
CA GLN A 7 -27.97 12.29 27.30
C GLN A 7 -28.59 10.90 27.43
N GLN A 8 -27.91 9.90 26.86
CA GLN A 8 -27.69 8.65 27.57
C GLN A 8 -26.57 7.83 26.93
N ARG A 9 -25.41 7.79 27.62
CA ARG A 9 -24.54 6.63 27.85
C ARG A 9 -23.10 7.09 28.10
N ALA A 10 -22.90 7.56 29.33
CA ALA A 10 -21.61 7.52 30.01
C ALA A 10 -21.57 6.25 30.87
N GLY A 11 -20.38 5.64 30.97
CA GLY A 11 -20.02 4.73 32.06
C GLY A 11 -19.88 3.26 31.67
N ALA A 12 -18.66 2.74 31.92
CA ALA A 12 -18.24 1.35 32.15
C ALA A 12 -17.23 0.83 31.10
N GLN A 13 -16.01 0.37 31.38
CA GLN A 13 -15.19 0.24 32.60
C GLN A 13 -13.72 0.23 32.14
N ALA A 14 -12.84 0.94 32.86
CA ALA A 14 -11.39 0.80 32.75
C ALA A 14 -10.88 0.43 34.14
N ALA A 15 -10.38 -0.79 34.31
CA ALA A 15 -9.90 -1.30 35.58
C ALA A 15 -8.65 -2.17 35.40
N LEU A 16 -7.62 -1.82 36.19
CA LEU A 16 -6.55 -2.68 36.73
C LEU A 16 -5.39 -2.99 35.76
N LEU A 17 -4.26 -2.25 35.70
CA LEU A 17 -3.23 -1.89 36.70
C LEU A 17 -2.50 -3.07 37.40
N ARG A 18 -1.22 -3.21 36.99
CA ARG A 18 0.01 -3.49 37.78
C ARG A 18 0.13 -4.78 38.61
N ARG A 19 1.08 -5.64 38.20
CA ARG A 19 2.00 -6.40 39.09
C ARG A 19 3.37 -6.50 38.39
N LYS A 20 4.34 -5.68 38.82
CA LYS A 20 5.46 -6.00 39.73
C LYS A 20 6.41 -7.10 39.21
N ILE A 21 7.52 -6.62 38.64
CA ILE A 21 8.81 -7.29 38.48
C ILE A 21 9.49 -7.26 39.86
N LEU A 22 9.98 -8.39 40.36
CA LEU A 22 11.05 -8.42 41.36
C LEU A 22 11.90 -9.69 41.17
N SER A 23 13.14 -9.56 41.61
CA SER A 23 14.36 -10.18 41.11
C SER A 23 14.86 -11.35 41.96
N THR A 24 15.70 -12.17 41.29
CA THR A 24 16.88 -12.89 41.81
C THR A 24 16.70 -13.92 42.94
N ALA A 25 16.86 -15.19 42.59
CA ALA A 25 17.59 -16.14 43.42
C ALA A 25 18.44 -17.05 42.53
N ARG A 26 19.72 -17.12 42.90
CA ARG A 26 20.84 -17.80 42.25
C ARG A 26 20.80 -19.27 42.70
N GLY A 27 20.70 -20.21 41.76
CA GLY A 27 20.62 -21.64 42.06
C GLY A 27 21.15 -22.48 40.89
N THR A 28 22.30 -23.08 41.12
CA THR A 28 23.09 -23.95 40.24
C THR A 28 22.34 -25.22 39.85
N GLY A 29 22.37 -25.62 38.57
CA GLY A 29 21.95 -26.97 38.17
C GLY A 29 21.72 -27.13 36.67
N SER A 30 22.66 -27.81 36.03
CA SER A 30 22.57 -28.55 34.76
C SER A 30 21.85 -27.93 33.57
N ALA A 31 22.67 -27.58 32.58
CA ALA A 31 22.29 -27.36 31.19
C ALA A 31 21.56 -28.58 30.60
N LEU A 32 20.28 -28.39 30.26
CA LEU A 32 19.56 -29.19 29.29
C LEU A 32 18.81 -28.23 28.37
N THR A 33 19.35 -28.08 27.16
CA THR A 33 18.70 -27.67 25.91
C THR A 33 17.21 -27.30 26.02
N ALA A 34 16.92 -26.01 26.11
CA ALA A 34 15.59 -25.47 25.88
C ALA A 34 15.26 -25.55 24.38
N ARG A 35 14.60 -26.64 23.97
CA ARG A 35 13.94 -26.74 22.66
C ARG A 35 12.86 -25.65 22.57
N PRO A 36 12.80 -24.86 21.49
CA PRO A 36 11.71 -23.91 21.29
C PRO A 36 10.40 -24.69 21.25
N GLN A 37 9.46 -24.34 22.14
CA GLN A 37 8.08 -24.79 22.04
C GLN A 37 7.54 -24.29 20.70
N GLN A 38 7.58 -25.15 19.69
CA GLN A 38 6.68 -25.06 18.55
C GLN A 38 5.28 -25.06 19.15
N GLN A 39 4.67 -23.87 19.22
CA GLN A 39 3.23 -23.75 19.42
C GLN A 39 2.61 -24.49 18.25
N GLN A 40 2.26 -25.75 18.51
CA GLN A 40 1.47 -26.54 17.59
C GLN A 40 0.15 -25.78 17.45
N PHE A 41 0.02 -25.07 16.33
CA PHE A 41 -1.29 -24.63 15.87
C PHE A 41 -2.09 -25.92 15.66
N VAL A 42 -2.81 -26.32 16.71
CA VAL A 42 -3.77 -27.42 16.64
C VAL A 42 -4.71 -27.04 15.52
N GLN A 43 -4.59 -27.76 14.40
CA GLN A 43 -5.48 -27.62 13.27
C GLN A 43 -6.90 -27.86 13.81
N ARG A 44 -7.66 -26.80 14.07
CA ARG A 44 -9.08 -26.83 14.46
C ARG A 44 -9.95 -27.25 13.27
N ARG A 45 -9.51 -28.26 12.52
CA ARG A 45 -10.23 -28.83 11.38
C ARG A 45 -11.20 -29.85 11.97
N ALA A 46 -12.45 -29.41 12.06
CA ALA A 46 -13.61 -30.17 12.54
C ALA A 46 -13.57 -30.58 14.02
N LEU A 47 -14.10 -29.71 14.89
CA LEU A 47 -14.70 -30.16 16.17
C LEU A 47 -15.97 -30.95 15.86
N VAL A 48 -15.81 -32.14 15.29
CA VAL A 48 -16.87 -33.15 15.27
C VAL A 48 -16.39 -34.23 16.22
N SER A 49 -17.15 -34.47 17.28
CA SER A 49 -16.88 -35.56 18.22
C SER A 49 -16.71 -36.87 17.45
N ALA A 50 -15.72 -37.68 17.81
CA ALA A 50 -15.57 -39.01 17.23
C ALA A 50 -16.90 -39.78 17.34
N PRO A 51 -17.40 -40.37 16.24
CA PRO A 51 -18.66 -41.10 16.27
C PRO A 51 -18.54 -42.31 17.21
N LYS A 52 -19.53 -42.49 18.09
CA LYS A 52 -19.59 -43.66 18.99
C LYS A 52 -20.06 -44.89 18.18
N PRO A 53 -19.79 -46.13 18.64
CA PRO A 53 -20.32 -47.32 17.99
C PRO A 53 -21.85 -47.26 17.92
N GLY A 54 -22.42 -47.28 16.71
CA GLY A 54 -23.87 -47.13 16.47
C GLY A 54 -24.39 -45.68 16.41
N ASP A 55 -23.52 -44.69 16.58
CA ASP A 55 -23.86 -43.26 16.62
C ASP A 55 -23.54 -42.64 15.26
N GLY A 56 -24.48 -42.78 14.34
CA GLY A 56 -24.57 -41.97 13.12
C GLY A 56 -24.01 -42.59 11.83
N PRO A 57 -24.42 -42.02 10.68
CA PRO A 57 -24.33 -42.59 9.33
C PRO A 57 -22.91 -42.77 8.78
N LEU A 58 -21.87 -42.45 9.56
CA LEU A 58 -20.47 -42.64 9.21
C LEU A 58 -19.95 -44.04 9.56
N THR A 59 -20.54 -44.71 10.56
CA THR A 59 -20.10 -46.04 11.02
C THR A 59 -20.90 -47.19 10.41
N GLU A 60 -22.12 -46.93 9.96
CA GLU A 60 -22.92 -47.92 9.23
C GLU A 60 -22.42 -48.08 7.78
N ARG A 61 -21.86 -49.26 7.48
CA ARG A 61 -21.44 -49.64 6.12
C ARG A 61 -22.63 -50.15 5.30
N ARG A 62 -23.74 -49.39 5.25
CA ARG A 62 -24.89 -49.73 4.39
C ARG A 62 -24.69 -49.14 2.99
N PRO A 63 -24.85 -49.95 1.91
CA PRO A 63 -24.70 -49.47 0.54
C PRO A 63 -25.81 -48.49 0.12
N ASP A 64 -26.98 -48.56 0.76
CA ASP A 64 -28.17 -47.74 0.41
C ASP A 64 -28.22 -46.39 1.14
N ARG A 65 -27.06 -45.85 1.54
CA ARG A 65 -26.98 -44.57 2.26
C ARG A 65 -27.15 -43.41 1.27
N GLU A 66 -28.12 -42.53 1.55
CA GLU A 66 -28.24 -41.26 0.84
C GLU A 66 -26.94 -40.45 0.96
N LEU A 67 -26.45 -39.95 -0.18
CA LEU A 67 -25.28 -39.09 -0.20
C LEU A 67 -25.62 -37.76 0.50
N PRO A 68 -24.71 -37.17 1.29
CA PRO A 68 -24.94 -35.85 1.91
C PRO A 68 -25.40 -34.85 0.86
N SER A 69 -26.49 -34.14 1.14
CA SER A 69 -27.03 -33.16 0.20
C SER A 69 -26.01 -32.04 -0.04
N ILE A 70 -25.60 -31.90 -1.30
CA ILE A 70 -24.61 -30.90 -1.76
C ILE A 70 -25.14 -29.47 -1.51
N GLU A 71 -26.45 -29.31 -1.39
CA GLU A 71 -27.15 -28.04 -1.17
C GLU A 71 -26.69 -27.28 0.08
N SER A 72 -26.23 -28.00 1.12
CA SER A 72 -25.73 -27.38 2.36
C SER A 72 -24.36 -26.69 2.21
N THR A 73 -23.60 -26.99 1.16
CA THR A 73 -22.22 -26.49 0.99
C THR A 73 -22.14 -25.25 0.09
N THR A 74 -23.07 -25.09 -0.86
CA THR A 74 -22.87 -24.20 -2.03
C THR A 74 -22.84 -22.70 -1.70
N PHE A 75 -23.43 -22.23 -0.59
CA PHE A 75 -23.63 -20.78 -0.38
C PHE A 75 -22.77 -20.13 0.71
N ARG A 76 -21.79 -20.82 1.32
CA ARG A 76 -20.96 -20.20 2.36
C ARG A 76 -19.93 -19.20 1.81
N TRP A 77 -19.45 -19.41 0.59
CA TRP A 77 -18.42 -18.55 -0.02
C TRP A 77 -18.95 -17.16 -0.38
N SER A 78 -20.25 -16.99 -0.64
CA SER A 78 -20.86 -15.68 -0.92
C SER A 78 -20.73 -14.69 0.25
N ARG A 79 -20.55 -15.19 1.49
CA ARG A 79 -20.32 -14.36 2.68
C ARG A 79 -18.87 -13.88 2.78
N THR A 80 -17.91 -14.69 2.34
CA THR A 80 -16.48 -14.36 2.37
C THR A 80 -15.99 -13.63 1.12
N LEU A 81 -16.68 -13.84 -0.02
CA LEU A 81 -16.39 -13.21 -1.31
C LEU A 81 -16.35 -11.67 -1.23
N PRO A 82 -17.34 -10.96 -0.65
CA PRO A 82 -17.27 -9.50 -0.57
C PRO A 82 -16.11 -9.01 0.30
N THR A 83 -15.79 -9.71 1.40
CA THR A 83 -14.63 -9.39 2.23
C THR A 83 -13.33 -9.59 1.47
N PHE A 84 -13.19 -10.70 0.74
CA PHE A 84 -12.03 -10.98 -0.10
C PHE A 84 -11.89 -9.92 -1.21
N ALA A 85 -12.96 -9.61 -1.93
CA ALA A 85 -12.97 -8.59 -2.96
C ALA A 85 -12.60 -7.20 -2.40
N ALA A 86 -13.10 -6.85 -1.21
CA ALA A 86 -12.75 -5.59 -0.54
C ALA A 86 -11.26 -5.54 -0.15
N LEU A 87 -10.70 -6.64 0.36
CA LEU A 87 -9.26 -6.72 0.67
C LEU A 87 -8.40 -6.59 -0.59
N ILE A 88 -8.77 -7.28 -1.68
CA ILE A 88 -8.07 -7.18 -2.97
C ILE A 88 -8.17 -5.75 -3.52
N ALA A 89 -9.33 -5.10 -3.45
CA ALA A 89 -9.50 -3.73 -3.90
C ALA A 89 -8.63 -2.76 -3.08
N LEU A 90 -8.61 -2.90 -1.75
CA LEU A 90 -7.77 -2.08 -0.86
C LEU A 90 -6.27 -2.29 -1.16
N ALA A 91 -5.84 -3.56 -1.31
CA ALA A 91 -4.47 -3.88 -1.67
C ALA A 91 -4.08 -3.33 -3.04
N SER A 92 -4.98 -3.42 -4.04
CA SER A 92 -4.74 -2.89 -5.39
C SER A 92 -4.53 -1.38 -5.35
N VAL A 93 -5.39 -0.64 -4.63
CA VAL A 93 -5.24 0.81 -4.46
C VAL A 93 -3.90 1.16 -3.81
N ALA A 94 -3.49 0.42 -2.78
CA ALA A 94 -2.21 0.62 -2.12
C ALA A 94 -1.02 0.36 -3.06
N ILE A 95 -1.05 -0.72 -3.83
CA ILE A 95 0.00 -1.06 -4.80
C ILE A 95 0.10 0.01 -5.90
N PHE A 96 -1.01 0.46 -6.46
CA PHE A 96 -0.98 1.52 -7.49
C PHE A 96 -0.46 2.85 -6.94
N ASN A 97 -0.83 3.22 -5.72
CA ASN A 97 -0.28 4.43 -5.09
C ASN A 97 1.23 4.28 -4.81
N TYR A 98 1.68 3.09 -4.38
CA TYR A 98 3.09 2.80 -4.18
C TYR A 98 3.89 2.91 -5.48
N GLN A 99 3.38 2.36 -6.59
CA GLN A 99 4.02 2.48 -7.91
C GLN A 99 4.14 3.94 -8.37
N LYS A 100 3.10 4.76 -8.17
CA LYS A 100 3.15 6.19 -8.49
C LYS A 100 4.17 6.92 -7.61
N LEU A 101 4.17 6.64 -6.31
CA LEU A 101 5.10 7.24 -5.35
C LEU A 101 6.55 6.88 -5.67
N SER A 102 6.83 5.64 -6.05
CA SER A 102 8.17 5.16 -6.41
C SER A 102 8.63 5.60 -7.81
N SER A 103 7.82 6.37 -8.56
CA SER A 103 8.21 6.86 -9.88
C SER A 103 9.32 7.91 -9.78
N PRO A 104 10.33 7.87 -10.66
CA PRO A 104 11.39 8.88 -10.70
C PRO A 104 10.88 10.32 -10.84
N ILE A 105 9.73 10.52 -11.50
CA ILE A 105 9.11 11.84 -11.67
C ILE A 105 8.72 12.45 -10.32
N VAL A 106 8.16 11.66 -9.40
CA VAL A 106 7.76 12.16 -8.07
C VAL A 106 8.99 12.56 -7.27
N SER A 107 10.06 11.75 -7.30
CA SER A 107 11.32 12.07 -6.65
C SER A 107 11.98 13.31 -7.25
N ALA A 108 11.99 13.45 -8.58
CA ALA A 108 12.55 14.59 -9.29
C ALA A 108 11.79 15.89 -8.99
N THR A 109 10.45 15.85 -9.03
CA THR A 109 9.60 17.03 -8.74
C THR A 109 9.71 17.48 -7.28
N LEU A 110 9.79 16.53 -6.34
CA LEU A 110 10.03 16.86 -4.93
C LEU A 110 11.44 17.44 -4.71
N TYR A 111 12.45 16.89 -5.39
CA TYR A 111 13.81 17.41 -5.30
C TYR A 111 13.92 18.83 -5.86
N ALA A 112 13.35 19.07 -7.04
CA ALA A 112 13.28 20.40 -7.65
C ALA A 112 12.58 21.40 -6.73
N LEU A 113 11.52 20.97 -6.04
CA LEU A 113 10.81 21.81 -5.07
C LEU A 113 11.66 22.13 -3.84
N ARG A 114 12.48 21.17 -3.38
CA ARG A 114 13.42 21.38 -2.26
C ARG A 114 14.51 22.38 -2.61
N THR A 115 14.94 22.42 -3.86
CA THR A 115 16.01 23.32 -4.32
C THR A 115 15.50 24.68 -4.81
N SER A 116 14.20 24.85 -5.03
CA SER A 116 13.66 26.10 -5.56
C SER A 116 13.55 27.19 -4.50
N ASP A 117 13.97 28.41 -4.85
CA ASP A 117 13.94 29.56 -3.94
C ASP A 117 12.50 29.94 -3.57
N LYS A 118 11.58 29.95 -4.55
CA LYS A 118 10.14 30.19 -4.31
C LYS A 118 9.51 29.12 -3.41
N GLY A 119 9.83 27.85 -3.64
CA GLY A 119 9.35 26.74 -2.81
C GLY A 119 9.79 26.89 -1.35
N ARG A 120 11.07 27.17 -1.13
CA ARG A 120 11.65 27.41 0.20
C ARG A 120 11.15 28.69 0.86
N ALA A 121 10.92 29.76 0.10
CA ALA A 121 10.38 31.00 0.63
C ALA A 121 9.01 30.80 1.28
N HIS A 122 8.15 29.97 0.66
CA HIS A 122 6.78 29.73 1.10
C HIS A 122 6.62 28.56 2.08
N LEU A 123 7.28 27.42 1.86
CA LEU A 123 7.15 26.24 2.73
C LEU A 123 8.19 26.21 3.86
N GLY A 124 9.27 26.96 3.72
CA GLY A 124 10.46 26.88 4.56
C GLY A 124 11.46 25.83 4.08
N ASP A 125 12.43 25.56 4.94
CA ASP A 125 13.44 24.52 4.70
C ASP A 125 12.85 23.12 4.95
N GLU A 126 13.61 22.08 4.58
CA GLU A 126 13.26 20.67 4.80
C GLU A 126 11.90 20.26 4.22
N ILE A 127 11.71 20.50 2.92
CA ILE A 127 10.50 20.09 2.23
C ILE A 127 10.48 18.56 2.08
N TYR A 128 9.41 17.93 2.56
CA TYR A 128 9.13 16.50 2.51
C TYR A 128 7.66 16.26 2.11
N PHE A 129 7.28 14.99 1.93
CA PHE A 129 5.87 14.62 1.85
C PHE A 129 5.16 14.93 3.18
N ALA A 130 3.92 15.41 3.09
CA ALA A 130 3.14 15.76 4.29
C ALA A 130 2.74 14.54 5.15
N GLN A 131 2.76 13.34 4.57
CA GLN A 131 2.32 12.09 5.19
C GLN A 131 3.34 10.98 4.91
N GLN A 132 3.43 10.00 5.81
CA GLN A 132 4.32 8.84 5.66
C GLN A 132 3.97 8.00 4.42
N ILE A 133 2.67 7.92 4.10
CA ILE A 133 2.16 7.29 2.88
C ILE A 133 1.52 8.41 2.06
N PRO A 134 2.29 9.15 1.23
CA PRO A 134 1.74 10.21 0.42
C PRO A 134 0.79 9.64 -0.62
N TRP A 135 -0.37 10.28 -0.75
CA TRP A 135 -1.33 9.96 -1.79
C TRP A 135 -1.00 10.77 -3.05
N ILE A 136 -0.66 10.07 -4.14
CA ILE A 136 -0.34 10.68 -5.43
C ILE A 136 -1.59 10.66 -6.32
N SER A 137 -2.27 11.79 -6.39
CA SER A 137 -3.46 11.97 -7.21
C SER A 137 -3.08 12.30 -8.66
N GLY A 138 -3.91 11.85 -9.60
CA GLY A 138 -3.78 12.21 -11.02
C GLY A 138 -3.26 11.08 -11.92
N GLU A 139 -2.94 11.44 -13.17
CA GLU A 139 -2.51 10.55 -14.23
C GLU A 139 -0.98 10.47 -14.26
N MET A 140 -0.46 9.24 -14.17
CA MET A 140 0.94 8.93 -14.41
C MET A 140 1.01 7.97 -15.60
N ASN A 141 1.09 8.52 -16.80
CA ASN A 141 1.17 7.73 -18.04
C ASN A 141 2.37 8.15 -18.87
N GLN A 142 3.54 7.70 -18.42
CA GLN A 142 4.81 7.95 -19.11
C GLN A 142 4.78 7.44 -20.56
N LEU A 143 4.17 6.26 -20.78
CA LEU A 143 4.07 5.63 -22.11
C LEU A 143 3.33 6.52 -23.12
N ARG A 144 2.13 6.99 -22.77
CA ARG A 144 1.35 7.92 -23.62
C ARG A 144 1.84 9.36 -23.53
N GLY A 145 2.88 9.62 -22.76
CA GLY A 145 3.47 10.94 -22.66
C GLY A 145 2.59 11.95 -21.94
N ARG A 146 1.77 11.52 -20.97
CA ARG A 146 0.92 12.41 -20.18
C ARG A 146 1.18 12.19 -18.69
N ILE A 147 1.61 13.25 -18.04
CA ILE A 147 1.85 13.27 -16.60
C ILE A 147 1.06 14.45 -16.06
N ASN A 148 0.17 14.19 -15.11
CA ASN A 148 -0.52 15.22 -14.33
C ASN A 148 -0.70 14.66 -12.93
N ILE A 149 0.21 15.03 -12.04
CA ILE A 149 0.26 14.54 -10.68
C ILE A 149 0.12 15.67 -9.68
N SER A 150 -0.49 15.36 -8.54
CA SER A 150 -0.50 16.25 -7.38
C SER A 150 -0.32 15.46 -6.09
N PHE A 151 0.45 16.04 -5.17
CA PHE A 151 0.70 15.44 -3.87
C PHE A 151 0.94 16.52 -2.81
N ARG A 152 0.64 16.18 -1.55
CA ARG A 152 0.85 17.10 -0.43
C ARG A 152 2.31 17.09 0.03
N VAL A 153 2.83 18.28 0.23
CA VAL A 153 4.17 18.56 0.73
C VAL A 153 4.08 19.36 2.03
N LYS A 154 5.09 19.22 2.87
CA LYS A 154 5.22 19.96 4.13
C LYS A 154 6.68 20.38 4.29
N GLY A 155 6.88 21.66 4.53
CA GLY A 155 8.15 22.20 4.99
C GLY A 155 8.11 22.58 6.47
N THR A 156 9.18 23.23 6.93
CA THR A 156 9.31 23.72 8.31
C THR A 156 8.29 24.79 8.69
N ARG A 157 7.87 25.64 7.74
CA ARG A 157 6.95 26.77 8.01
C ARG A 157 5.50 26.43 7.67
N ALA A 158 5.27 25.86 6.49
CA ALA A 158 3.93 25.62 5.96
C ALA A 158 3.83 24.33 5.16
N GLY A 159 2.59 23.89 4.92
CA GLY A 159 2.25 22.83 4.00
C GLY A 159 1.60 23.37 2.72
N GLY A 160 1.47 22.48 1.75
CA GLY A 160 0.74 22.76 0.53
C GLY A 160 0.57 21.53 -0.35
N VAL A 161 -0.09 21.73 -1.49
CA VAL A 161 -0.24 20.75 -2.56
C VAL A 161 0.64 21.19 -3.73
N MET A 162 1.63 20.36 -4.08
CA MET A 162 2.39 20.56 -5.30
C MET A 162 1.65 19.88 -6.46
N ARG A 163 1.57 20.55 -7.60
CA ARG A 163 1.03 20.03 -8.85
C ARG A 163 2.08 20.11 -9.95
N PHE A 164 2.21 19.02 -10.70
CA PHE A 164 3.14 18.91 -11.81
C PHE A 164 2.41 18.28 -12.99
N ALA A 165 2.41 18.99 -14.12
CA ALA A 165 1.87 18.50 -15.37
C ALA A 165 2.90 18.65 -16.49
N SER A 166 3.07 17.58 -17.26
CA SER A 166 3.96 17.53 -18.41
C SER A 166 3.37 16.62 -19.49
N TYR A 167 3.61 16.99 -20.75
CA TYR A 167 3.19 16.19 -21.90
C TYR A 167 4.31 16.06 -22.93
N ARG A 168 4.31 14.97 -23.70
CA ARG A 168 5.09 14.86 -24.95
C ARG A 168 4.15 14.52 -26.11
N PRO A 169 4.24 15.23 -27.25
CA PRO A 169 3.36 14.97 -28.40
C PRO A 169 3.72 13.65 -29.12
N THR A 170 4.96 13.19 -29.03
CA THR A 170 5.47 12.00 -29.72
C THR A 170 6.13 11.05 -28.73
N ALA A 171 6.10 9.73 -28.99
CA ALA A 171 6.68 8.72 -28.10
C ALA A 171 8.19 8.93 -27.84
N ARG A 172 8.92 9.45 -28.84
CA ARG A 172 10.35 9.82 -28.74
C ARG A 172 10.59 11.31 -28.50
N GLY A 173 9.51 12.08 -28.31
CA GLY A 173 9.62 13.51 -28.04
C GLY A 173 10.13 13.75 -26.62
N MET A 174 10.79 14.90 -26.42
CA MET A 174 11.10 15.38 -25.08
C MET A 174 9.80 15.76 -24.37
N PHE A 175 9.77 15.55 -23.05
CA PHE A 175 8.67 16.01 -22.23
C PHE A 175 8.72 17.53 -22.08
N GLU A 176 7.59 18.18 -22.30
CA GLU A 176 7.38 19.60 -22.08
C GLU A 176 6.61 19.78 -20.77
N THR A 177 7.18 20.51 -19.81
CA THR A 177 6.50 20.86 -18.57
C THR A 177 5.49 21.97 -18.85
N THR A 178 4.20 21.68 -18.63
CA THR A 178 3.12 22.68 -18.78
C THR A 178 2.80 23.42 -17.50
N GLU A 179 2.94 22.73 -16.36
CA GLU A 179 2.55 23.29 -15.07
C GLU A 179 3.48 22.74 -14.00
N TRP A 180 4.07 23.63 -13.23
CA TRP A 180 4.70 23.27 -11.97
C TRP A 180 4.34 24.33 -10.94
N SER A 181 3.34 24.03 -10.11
CA SER A 181 2.73 24.98 -9.20
C SER A 181 2.64 24.43 -7.79
N LEU A 182 2.66 25.34 -6.81
CA LEU A 182 2.48 25.04 -5.40
C LEU A 182 1.28 25.82 -4.88
N THR A 183 0.27 25.10 -4.41
CA THR A 183 -0.86 25.67 -3.68
C THR A 183 -0.60 25.56 -2.19
N THR A 184 -0.32 26.68 -1.53
CA THR A 184 -0.15 26.73 -0.06
C THR A 184 -1.45 26.38 0.65
N ASP A 185 -1.40 25.94 1.91
CA ASP A 185 -2.58 25.69 2.75
C ASP A 185 -3.53 26.90 2.85
N ASP A 186 -3.02 28.13 2.68
CA ASP A 186 -3.81 29.38 2.62
C ASP A 186 -4.59 29.58 1.30
N GLY A 187 -4.45 28.67 0.33
CA GLY A 187 -5.09 28.73 -0.99
C GLY A 187 -4.34 29.58 -2.03
N LYS A 188 -3.20 30.18 -1.70
CA LYS A 188 -2.37 30.90 -2.66
C LYS A 188 -1.68 29.91 -3.60
N VAL A 189 -1.89 30.09 -4.91
CA VAL A 189 -1.20 29.33 -5.96
C VAL A 189 0.05 30.09 -6.38
N ILE A 190 1.19 29.42 -6.34
CA ILE A 190 2.51 29.94 -6.70
C ILE A 190 2.99 29.17 -7.92
N ASP A 191 3.31 29.86 -9.01
CA ASP A 191 3.95 29.24 -10.17
C ASP A 191 5.47 29.12 -9.92
N LEU A 192 5.96 27.89 -10.00
CA LEU A 192 7.38 27.56 -9.81
C LEU A 192 8.12 27.45 -11.14
N LEU A 193 7.41 27.42 -12.27
CA LEU A 193 8.01 27.24 -13.60
C LEU A 193 8.64 28.54 -14.14
N GLU A 194 8.23 29.69 -13.63
CA GLU A 194 8.72 31.01 -14.06
C GLU A 194 10.25 31.18 -13.98
N ASP A 195 10.91 30.50 -13.03
CA ASP A 195 12.37 30.63 -12.81
C ASP A 195 13.19 29.71 -13.74
N GLY A 196 12.51 28.97 -14.62
CA GLY A 196 13.09 27.99 -15.53
C GLY A 196 12.60 26.57 -15.23
N ASP A 197 12.56 25.74 -16.28
CA ASP A 197 12.15 24.34 -16.15
C ASP A 197 13.34 23.46 -15.74
N PRO A 198 13.40 22.97 -14.48
CA PRO A 198 14.47 22.11 -14.01
C PRO A 198 14.39 20.68 -14.57
N PHE A 199 13.30 20.35 -15.28
CA PHE A 199 13.01 19.01 -15.78
C PHE A 199 13.47 18.80 -17.23
N LYS A 200 13.95 19.85 -17.89
CA LYS A 200 14.54 19.78 -19.24
C LYS A 200 15.72 18.79 -19.23
N GLY A 201 15.49 17.62 -19.81
CA GLY A 201 16.48 16.52 -19.91
C GLY A 201 16.36 15.43 -18.84
N VAL A 202 15.68 15.68 -17.71
CA VAL A 202 15.50 14.65 -16.67
C VAL A 202 14.39 13.69 -17.07
N VAL A 203 13.19 14.21 -17.38
CA VAL A 203 11.99 13.37 -17.58
C VAL A 203 12.04 12.57 -18.89
N GLY A 204 12.87 13.00 -19.85
CA GLY A 204 13.05 12.28 -21.12
C GLY A 204 14.03 11.11 -21.09
N GLY A 205 14.90 11.01 -20.06
CA GLY A 205 16.01 10.06 -20.03
C GLY A 205 15.88 8.92 -19.03
N VAL A 206 14.86 8.92 -18.14
CA VAL A 206 14.86 7.98 -17.00
C VAL A 206 14.34 6.57 -17.33
N ASP A 207 13.76 6.31 -18.50
CA ASP A 207 13.07 5.04 -18.75
C ASP A 207 13.12 4.54 -20.22
N LEU A 208 14.02 5.04 -21.08
CA LEU A 208 14.07 4.63 -22.51
C LEU A 208 15.36 3.94 -22.97
N ASP A 209 16.38 3.80 -22.12
CA ASP A 209 17.68 3.24 -22.53
C ASP A 209 17.97 1.82 -22.00
N GLU A 210 16.98 1.10 -21.45
CA GLU A 210 17.22 -0.20 -20.79
C GLU A 210 16.53 -1.45 -21.39
N ASP A 211 15.84 -1.40 -22.53
CA ASP A 211 15.35 -2.66 -23.16
C ASP A 211 15.14 -2.67 -24.69
N ASP A 212 15.69 -1.70 -25.43
CA ASP A 212 15.75 -1.74 -26.92
C ASP A 212 17.08 -2.35 -27.44
N GLY A 213 17.84 -3.00 -26.55
CA GLY A 213 19.02 -3.78 -26.90
C GLY A 213 18.63 -5.11 -27.54
N GLU A 214 18.44 -5.11 -28.85
CA GLU A 214 18.42 -6.32 -29.68
C GLU A 214 17.56 -7.46 -29.10
N ALA A 215 16.29 -7.53 -29.51
CA ALA A 215 15.66 -8.82 -29.78
C ALA A 215 16.33 -9.55 -30.96
N THR A 216 17.65 -9.41 -31.15
CA THR A 216 18.49 -10.49 -31.64
C THR A 216 18.34 -11.58 -30.61
N THR A 217 17.31 -12.38 -30.85
CA THR A 217 17.16 -13.72 -30.29
C THR A 217 18.53 -14.35 -30.47
N ARG A 218 19.34 -14.33 -29.40
CA ARG A 218 20.66 -14.93 -29.38
C ARG A 218 20.40 -16.40 -29.62
N GLY A 219 20.55 -16.77 -30.90
CA GLY A 219 20.29 -18.10 -31.41
C GLY A 219 21.23 -19.07 -30.71
N PHE A 220 20.74 -19.65 -29.62
CA PHE A 220 21.34 -20.80 -28.97
C PHE A 220 21.14 -22.04 -29.86
N ARG A 221 21.79 -22.06 -31.04
CA ARG A 221 22.13 -23.24 -31.86
C ARG A 221 22.38 -22.81 -33.30
N GLN A 222 23.64 -22.61 -33.64
CA GLN A 222 24.13 -22.94 -34.99
C GLN A 222 25.29 -23.89 -34.80
N VAL A 223 25.02 -25.18 -35.01
CA VAL A 223 26.03 -26.23 -35.09
C VAL A 223 26.77 -26.02 -36.39
N LYS A 224 28.06 -25.69 -36.29
CA LYS A 224 28.98 -25.62 -37.42
C LYS A 224 29.12 -27.02 -38.01
N LYS A 225 28.79 -27.19 -39.29
CA LYS A 225 29.23 -28.31 -40.12
C LYS A 225 30.29 -27.77 -41.09
#